data_AF-D4TXT5-F1
#
_entry.id   AF-D4TXT5-F1
#
_cell.length_a   1.000
_cell.length_b   1.000
_cell.length_c   1.000
_cell.angle_alpha   90.00
_cell.angle_beta   90.00
_cell.angle_gamma   90.00
#
_symmetry.space_group_name_H-M   'P 1'
#
loop_
_entity.id
_entity.type
_entity.pdbx_description
1 polymer ?
#
loop_
_entity_poly.entity_id
_entity_poly.type
_entity_poly.pdbx_seq_one_letter_code
_entity_poly.pdbx_strand_id
1 'polypeptide(L)'
;MALCGIGVLWRGAGLRRSGRQKMAEIAEKWAALESQRAEVERVFSTLVGVGHYAIGLTARHECARAERIKVGARIAEHRPPGFFASLSEASAGEGDEILARMERLADADAAIMAARDFFAFAPGWRDVWKTEVGPIIEDLDILDDVADTLESVNTDPRILMEIEAFRDCVGDDKDSVNELGTRLEGGQIAPAQALEELDRITNEARARTAELIEETLATDASAQGRHRYARWKSVGIRLTAANAEYDAAYWSQDADTDIEYNPAATIRLTANSAGVDLEGLPAPATGVLTATGSSVYLLPMYLDQYLSDDVDEAGGGSVST
;
A
#
# COMPACT_ATOMS: atom_id res chain seq x y z
N MET A 1 -22.00 -16.76 23.16
CA MET A 1 -20.56 -16.57 22.97
C MET A 1 -20.34 -16.23 21.51
N ALA A 2 -20.28 -14.93 21.22
CA ALA A 2 -19.97 -14.38 19.92
C ALA A 2 -19.14 -13.12 20.21
N LEU A 3 -17.84 -13.18 19.92
CA LEU A 3 -16.95 -12.03 19.99
C LEU A 3 -17.02 -11.34 18.63
N CYS A 4 -17.96 -10.40 18.51
CA CYS A 4 -18.09 -9.55 17.34
C CYS A 4 -17.03 -8.44 17.38
N GLY A 5 -16.33 -8.27 16.26
CA GLY A 5 -15.80 -7.02 15.70
C GLY A 5 -15.25 -5.98 16.67
N ILE A 6 -13.94 -6.02 16.89
CA ILE A 6 -13.17 -4.82 17.28
C ILE A 6 -12.52 -4.29 16.00
N GLY A 7 -13.34 -3.67 15.16
CA GLY A 7 -12.95 -2.99 13.94
C GLY A 7 -14.11 -2.05 13.64
N VAL A 8 -13.83 -0.82 13.24
CA VAL A 8 -14.83 0.24 13.01
C VAL A 8 -15.39 0.92 14.29
N LEU A 9 -14.52 1.52 15.12
CA LEU A 9 -14.92 2.60 16.05
C LEU A 9 -13.80 3.63 16.35
N TRP A 10 -12.78 3.78 15.50
CA TRP A 10 -11.62 4.64 15.80
C TRP A 10 -11.53 5.97 15.03
N ARG A 11 -12.41 6.26 14.06
CA ARG A 11 -12.27 7.47 13.22
C ARG A 11 -12.89 8.78 13.77
N GLY A 12 -13.33 8.86 15.04
CA GLY A 12 -14.01 10.10 15.51
C GLY A 12 -13.86 10.52 16.98
N ALA A 13 -13.18 9.75 17.85
CA ALA A 13 -13.19 10.00 19.30
C ALA A 13 -11.86 10.52 19.89
N GLY A 14 -10.84 10.77 19.07
CA GLY A 14 -9.46 11.02 19.55
C GLY A 14 -9.16 12.42 20.10
N LEU A 15 -10.02 13.41 19.87
CA LEU A 15 -9.72 14.80 20.21
C LEU A 15 -10.06 15.12 21.67
N ARG A 16 -9.13 14.75 22.57
CA ARG A 16 -8.80 15.34 23.90
C ARG A 16 -8.37 14.27 24.93
N ARG A 17 -7.42 13.38 24.58
CA ARG A 17 -6.65 12.69 25.62
C ARG A 17 -5.70 13.71 26.25
N SER A 18 -5.73 13.84 27.58
CA SER A 18 -4.70 14.60 28.30
C SER A 18 -3.35 14.01 27.94
N GLY A 19 -2.32 14.82 27.67
CA GLY A 19 -1.06 14.28 27.17
C GLY A 19 -0.37 13.26 28.09
N ARG A 20 -0.69 13.24 29.39
CA ARG A 20 -0.28 12.13 30.29
C ARG A 20 -0.89 10.78 29.89
N GLN A 21 -2.17 10.77 29.52
CA GLN A 21 -2.87 9.56 29.08
C GLN A 21 -2.30 9.06 27.74
N LYS A 22 -1.98 9.98 26.83
CA LYS A 22 -1.34 9.65 25.55
C LYS A 22 0.04 9.04 25.73
N MET A 23 0.85 9.57 26.64
CA MET A 23 2.16 8.99 26.94
C MET A 23 2.06 7.63 27.64
N ALA A 24 1.06 7.42 28.49
CA ALA A 24 0.80 6.12 29.09
C ALA A 24 0.47 5.08 28.00
N GLU A 25 -0.38 5.46 27.03
CA GLU A 25 -0.71 4.62 25.89
C GLU A 25 0.51 4.33 25.00
N ILE A 26 1.33 5.33 24.69
CA ILE A 26 2.59 5.13 23.94
C ILE A 26 3.50 4.15 24.70
N ALA A 27 3.67 4.32 26.02
CA ALA A 27 4.51 3.44 26.80
C ALA A 27 3.97 2.00 26.85
N GLU A 28 2.65 1.84 27.00
CA GLU A 28 1.98 0.54 27.01
C GLU A 28 2.11 -0.18 25.66
N LYS A 29 1.76 0.49 24.56
CA LYS A 29 1.87 -0.09 23.22
C LYS A 29 3.33 -0.41 22.86
N TRP A 30 4.28 0.42 23.27
CA TRP A 30 5.71 0.17 23.01
C TRP A 30 6.21 -1.06 23.77
N ALA A 31 5.82 -1.19 25.04
CA ALA A 31 6.15 -2.37 25.83
C ALA A 31 5.55 -3.65 25.22
N ALA A 32 4.31 -3.58 24.70
CA ALA A 32 3.67 -4.69 24.02
C ALA A 32 4.44 -5.11 22.75
N LEU A 33 4.81 -4.16 21.88
CA LEU A 33 5.63 -4.41 20.68
C LEU A 33 6.98 -5.06 21.03
N GLU A 34 7.72 -4.50 22.00
CA GLU A 34 9.02 -5.06 22.38
C GLU A 34 8.90 -6.45 23.02
N SER A 35 7.78 -6.78 23.67
CA SER A 35 7.54 -8.10 24.26
C SER A 35 7.39 -9.21 23.21
N GLN A 36 6.86 -8.89 22.03
CA GLN A 36 6.63 -9.84 20.94
C GLN A 36 7.84 -10.02 20.03
N ARG A 37 8.79 -9.10 20.08
CA ARG A 37 9.96 -9.03 19.18
C ARG A 37 10.76 -10.33 19.08
N ALA A 38 10.99 -11.01 20.20
CA ALA A 38 11.76 -12.26 20.21
C ALA A 38 11.02 -13.42 19.53
N GLU A 39 9.69 -13.41 19.52
CA GLU A 39 8.89 -14.36 18.77
C GLU A 39 8.91 -14.05 17.27
N VAL A 40 8.72 -12.79 16.89
CA VAL A 40 8.79 -12.33 15.50
C VAL A 40 10.13 -12.70 14.87
N GLU A 41 11.25 -12.43 15.54
CA GLU A 41 12.59 -12.77 15.05
C GLU A 41 12.77 -14.30 14.85
N ARG A 42 12.21 -15.10 15.77
CA ARG A 42 12.24 -16.56 15.67
C ARG A 42 11.46 -17.05 14.47
N VAL A 43 10.26 -16.51 14.26
CA VAL A 43 9.42 -16.86 13.10
C VAL A 43 10.07 -16.41 11.80
N PHE A 44 10.55 -15.17 11.73
CA PHE A 44 11.28 -14.65 10.59
C PHE A 44 12.46 -15.56 10.21
N SER A 45 13.25 -16.00 11.18
CA SER A 45 14.37 -16.92 10.94
C SER A 45 13.96 -18.24 10.28
N THR A 46 12.74 -18.73 10.51
CA THR A 46 12.21 -19.92 9.83
C THR A 46 11.75 -19.66 8.39
N LEU A 47 11.50 -18.40 8.03
CA LEU A 47 11.00 -17.97 6.73
C LEU A 47 12.10 -17.62 5.72
N VAL A 48 13.36 -17.46 6.16
CA VAL A 48 14.52 -17.06 5.34
C VAL A 48 14.77 -18.00 4.13
N GLY A 49 14.16 -19.19 4.08
CA GLY A 49 14.25 -20.14 2.97
C GLY A 49 12.97 -20.35 2.15
N VAL A 50 11.90 -19.59 2.38
CA VAL A 50 10.56 -19.85 1.77
C VAL A 50 10.43 -19.19 0.39
N GLY A 51 11.20 -19.70 -0.57
CA GLY A 51 11.04 -19.36 -2.00
C GLY A 51 11.25 -17.88 -2.33
N HIS A 52 10.58 -17.40 -3.38
CA HIS A 52 10.76 -16.06 -3.96
C HIS A 52 10.45 -14.92 -2.96
N TYR A 53 9.53 -15.16 -2.01
CA TYR A 53 9.12 -14.16 -1.01
C TYR A 53 10.09 -13.98 0.16
N ALA A 54 11.15 -14.80 0.26
CA ALA A 54 12.18 -14.61 1.28
C ALA A 54 12.86 -13.23 1.16
N ILE A 55 13.06 -12.72 -0.06
CA ILE A 55 13.66 -11.41 -0.31
C ILE A 55 12.72 -10.30 0.19
N GLY A 56 11.44 -10.35 -0.16
CA GLY A 56 10.45 -9.36 0.27
C GLY A 56 10.25 -9.34 1.79
N LEU A 57 10.17 -10.51 2.42
CA LEU A 57 10.07 -10.62 3.88
C LEU A 57 11.32 -10.09 4.58
N THR A 58 12.51 -10.31 3.99
CA THR A 58 13.76 -9.74 4.51
C THR A 58 13.75 -8.21 4.42
N ALA A 59 13.36 -7.65 3.27
CA ALA A 59 13.23 -6.21 3.10
C ALA A 59 12.24 -5.60 4.10
N ARG A 60 11.05 -6.22 4.28
CA ARG A 60 10.09 -5.80 5.32
C ARG A 60 10.74 -5.80 6.71
N HIS A 61 11.40 -6.89 7.08
CA HIS A 61 12.01 -7.02 8.41
C HIS A 61 13.08 -5.95 8.65
N GLU A 62 13.88 -5.62 7.64
CA GLU A 62 14.87 -4.54 7.70
C GLU A 62 14.22 -3.16 7.84
N CYS A 63 13.18 -2.86 7.04
CA CYS A 63 12.41 -1.62 7.14
C CYS A 63 11.78 -1.45 8.53
N ALA A 64 11.13 -2.50 9.05
CA ALA A 64 10.52 -2.51 10.38
C ALA A 64 11.57 -2.34 11.49
N ARG A 65 12.76 -2.94 11.34
CA ARG A 65 13.87 -2.77 12.29
C ARG A 65 14.39 -1.33 12.29
N ALA A 66 14.55 -0.72 11.13
CA ALA A 66 14.97 0.67 11.01
C ALA A 66 13.93 1.62 11.62
N GLU A 67 12.64 1.39 11.35
CA GLU A 67 11.56 2.21 11.91
C GLU A 67 11.45 2.04 13.43
N ARG A 68 11.61 0.84 13.96
CA ARG A 68 11.65 0.58 15.41
C ARG A 68 12.77 1.36 16.10
N ILE A 69 13.95 1.50 15.48
CA ILE A 69 15.03 2.33 16.02
C ILE A 69 14.62 3.81 16.05
N LYS A 70 14.02 4.32 14.96
CA LYS A 70 13.56 5.72 14.87
C LYS A 70 12.47 6.03 15.91
N VAL A 71 11.45 5.18 16.01
CA VAL A 71 10.35 5.32 16.98
C VAL A 71 10.88 5.25 18.41
N GLY A 72 11.75 4.29 18.71
CA GLY A 72 12.36 4.16 20.04
C GLY A 72 13.18 5.39 20.44
N ALA A 73 13.93 5.99 19.51
CA ALA A 73 14.65 7.24 19.75
C ALA A 73 13.69 8.40 20.05
N ARG A 74 12.63 8.56 19.24
CA ARG A 74 11.60 9.59 19.46
C ARG A 74 10.91 9.43 20.82
N ILE A 75 10.52 8.22 21.21
CA ILE A 75 9.90 7.97 22.53
C ILE A 75 10.85 8.37 23.67
N ALA A 76 12.15 8.12 23.54
CA ALA A 76 13.15 8.50 24.55
C ALA A 76 13.29 10.03 24.68
N GLU A 77 13.28 10.76 23.57
CA GLU A 77 13.32 12.24 23.53
C GLU A 77 12.09 12.87 24.21
N HIS A 78 10.93 12.20 24.14
CA HIS A 78 9.67 12.68 24.71
C HIS A 78 9.48 12.31 26.20
N ARG A 79 10.51 11.73 26.85
CA ARG A 79 10.47 11.30 28.27
C ARG A 79 10.86 12.34 29.36
N PRO A 80 11.39 13.57 29.11
CA PRO A 80 11.96 14.37 30.20
C PRO A 80 10.89 14.99 31.12
N PRO A 81 11.11 14.99 32.46
CA PRO A 81 10.08 15.32 33.47
C PRO A 81 9.41 16.70 33.35
N GLY A 82 10.05 17.67 32.68
CA GLY A 82 9.60 19.06 32.58
C GLY A 82 8.80 19.41 31.32
N PHE A 83 8.86 18.60 30.26
CA PHE A 83 8.11 18.85 29.00
C PHE A 83 6.60 18.68 29.19
N PHE A 84 6.21 17.85 30.16
CA PHE A 84 4.83 17.43 30.41
C PHE A 84 3.93 18.47 31.08
N ALA A 85 4.46 19.59 31.55
CA ALA A 85 3.68 20.64 32.20
C ALA A 85 3.03 21.63 31.21
N SER A 86 3.48 21.64 29.95
CA SER A 86 3.03 22.59 28.92
C SER A 86 2.88 21.91 27.55
N LEU A 87 1.92 21.00 27.42
CA LEU A 87 1.66 20.37 26.12
C LEU A 87 0.80 21.30 25.26
N SER A 88 1.42 21.84 24.21
CA SER A 88 0.81 22.60 23.12
C SER A 88 0.21 21.67 22.07
N GLU A 89 -0.60 22.18 21.14
CA GLU A 89 -1.15 21.38 20.01
C GLU A 89 -0.06 20.66 19.20
N ALA A 90 1.12 21.26 19.03
CA ALA A 90 2.25 20.64 18.33
C ALA A 90 2.67 19.30 18.97
N SER A 91 2.74 19.24 20.30
CA SER A 91 3.09 18.01 21.04
C SER A 91 1.99 16.93 20.98
N ALA A 92 0.74 17.33 20.75
CA ALA A 92 -0.34 16.38 20.53
C ALA A 92 -0.17 15.70 19.16
N GLY A 93 0.15 16.47 18.11
CA GLY A 93 0.42 15.92 16.77
C GLY A 93 1.59 14.94 16.75
N GLU A 94 2.70 15.26 17.42
CA GLU A 94 3.87 14.37 17.55
C GLU A 94 3.50 13.02 18.21
N GLY A 95 2.66 13.05 19.25
CA GLY A 95 2.18 11.83 19.89
C GLY A 95 1.28 10.96 19.00
N ASP A 96 0.46 11.57 18.12
CA ASP A 96 -0.35 10.82 17.15
C ASP A 96 0.54 10.18 16.09
N GLU A 97 1.56 10.89 15.62
CA GLU A 97 2.52 10.36 14.65
C GLU A 97 3.30 9.17 15.23
N ILE A 98 3.73 9.24 16.50
CA ILE A 98 4.38 8.11 17.18
C ILE A 98 3.43 6.91 17.26
N LEU A 99 2.18 7.12 17.65
CA LEU A 99 1.18 6.04 17.73
C LEU A 99 0.91 5.40 16.36
N ALA A 100 0.78 6.20 15.29
CA ALA A 100 0.57 5.70 13.94
C ALA A 100 1.78 4.88 13.44
N ARG A 101 3.01 5.31 13.71
CA ARG A 101 4.22 4.54 13.38
C ARG A 101 4.31 3.23 14.17
N MET A 102 3.89 3.23 15.43
CA MET A 102 3.81 2.02 16.25
C MET A 102 2.74 1.04 15.74
N GLU A 103 1.63 1.54 15.22
CA GLU A 103 0.61 0.71 14.56
C GLU A 103 1.18 0.02 13.32
N ARG A 104 1.84 0.78 12.42
CA ARG A 104 2.53 0.19 11.26
C ARG A 104 3.60 -0.84 11.69
N LEU A 105 4.32 -0.62 12.79
CA LEU A 105 5.26 -1.61 13.33
C LEU A 105 4.56 -2.89 13.81
N ALA A 106 3.38 -2.77 14.44
CA ALA A 106 2.57 -3.93 14.81
C ALA A 106 2.10 -4.69 13.57
N ASP A 107 1.70 -3.98 12.51
CA ASP A 107 1.30 -4.57 11.24
C ASP A 107 2.46 -5.30 10.55
N ALA A 108 3.67 -4.74 10.62
CA ALA A 108 4.87 -5.40 10.10
C ALA A 108 5.21 -6.69 10.86
N ASP A 109 5.06 -6.70 12.19
CA ASP A 109 5.21 -7.92 12.99
C ASP A 109 4.09 -8.93 12.65
N ALA A 110 2.85 -8.46 12.46
CA ALA A 110 1.71 -9.29 12.05
C ALA A 110 1.93 -9.91 10.67
N ALA A 111 2.50 -9.20 9.71
CA ALA A 111 2.85 -9.70 8.39
C ALA A 111 3.83 -10.89 8.44
N ILE A 112 4.81 -10.86 9.34
CA ILE A 112 5.74 -11.99 9.55
C ILE A 112 5.00 -13.23 10.08
N MET A 113 4.05 -13.03 11.00
CA MET A 113 3.22 -14.11 11.53
C MET A 113 2.25 -14.65 10.46
N ALA A 114 1.64 -13.75 9.68
CA ALA A 114 0.76 -14.06 8.57
C ALA A 114 1.46 -14.87 7.50
N ALA A 115 2.71 -14.53 7.16
CA ALA A 115 3.52 -15.29 6.21
C ALA A 115 3.72 -16.75 6.67
N ARG A 116 4.11 -16.96 7.94
CA ARG A 116 4.22 -18.31 8.53
C ARG A 116 2.90 -19.07 8.40
N ASP A 117 1.80 -18.43 8.79
CA ASP A 117 0.49 -19.08 8.84
C ASP A 117 -0.03 -19.40 7.44
N PHE A 118 0.18 -18.52 6.48
CA PHE A 118 -0.20 -18.70 5.08
C PHE A 118 0.60 -19.82 4.42
N PHE A 119 1.93 -19.81 4.53
CA PHE A 119 2.77 -20.86 3.93
C PHE A 119 2.57 -22.24 4.58
N ALA A 120 2.12 -22.28 5.84
CA ALA A 120 1.79 -23.52 6.54
C ALA A 120 0.31 -23.95 6.39
N PHE A 121 -0.52 -23.20 5.65
CA PHE A 121 -1.98 -23.38 5.61
C PHE A 121 -2.61 -23.49 7.03
N ALA A 122 -2.15 -22.69 7.97
CA ALA A 122 -2.71 -22.63 9.32
C ALA A 122 -4.19 -22.16 9.30
N PRO A 123 -5.01 -22.45 10.32
CA PRO A 123 -6.46 -22.22 10.28
C PRO A 123 -6.93 -20.79 9.89
N GLY A 124 -6.09 -19.77 10.05
CA GLY A 124 -6.37 -18.37 9.65
C GLY A 124 -5.86 -17.96 8.26
N TRP A 125 -5.37 -18.88 7.43
CA TRP A 125 -4.76 -18.54 6.14
C TRP A 125 -5.70 -17.80 5.18
N ARG A 126 -7.03 -17.99 5.29
CA ARG A 126 -8.02 -17.28 4.46
C ARG A 126 -8.07 -15.79 4.74
N ASP A 127 -7.89 -15.37 5.99
CA ASP A 127 -7.84 -13.95 6.36
C ASP A 127 -6.54 -13.30 5.84
N VAL A 128 -5.44 -14.07 5.85
CA VAL A 128 -4.19 -13.64 5.21
C VAL A 128 -4.39 -13.50 3.71
N TRP A 129 -4.96 -14.50 3.04
CA TRP A 129 -5.24 -14.46 1.60
C TRP A 129 -6.14 -13.28 1.22
N LYS A 130 -7.21 -13.01 1.98
CA LYS A 130 -8.06 -11.84 1.81
C LYS A 130 -7.24 -10.54 1.87
N THR A 131 -6.33 -10.45 2.84
CA THR A 131 -5.42 -9.30 2.98
C THR A 131 -4.48 -9.18 1.79
N GLU A 132 -4.06 -10.30 1.19
CA GLU A 132 -3.25 -10.29 -0.02
C GLU A 132 -4.04 -9.92 -1.29
N VAL A 133 -5.31 -10.28 -1.39
CA VAL A 133 -6.14 -9.96 -2.56
C VAL A 133 -6.46 -8.47 -2.63
N GLY A 134 -6.68 -7.82 -1.49
CA GLY A 134 -7.10 -6.42 -1.42
C GLY A 134 -6.33 -5.46 -2.34
N PRO A 135 -4.98 -5.36 -2.23
CA PRO A 135 -4.19 -4.48 -3.08
C PRO A 135 -4.31 -4.76 -4.57
N ILE A 136 -4.57 -6.01 -4.95
CA ILE A 136 -4.69 -6.40 -6.36
C ILE A 136 -6.01 -5.94 -6.94
N ILE A 137 -7.10 -6.04 -6.16
CA ILE A 137 -8.39 -5.53 -6.62
C ILE A 137 -8.37 -4.00 -6.69
N GLU A 138 -7.82 -3.33 -5.68
CA GLU A 138 -7.65 -1.86 -5.72
C GLU A 138 -6.78 -1.43 -6.92
N ASP A 139 -5.69 -2.14 -7.22
CA ASP A 139 -4.90 -1.87 -8.43
C ASP A 139 -5.76 -1.97 -9.69
N LEU A 140 -6.47 -3.09 -9.87
CA LEU A 140 -7.27 -3.34 -11.08
C LEU A 140 -8.42 -2.35 -11.21
N ASP A 141 -9.03 -1.90 -10.10
CA ASP A 141 -10.04 -0.84 -10.10
C ASP A 141 -9.44 0.50 -10.57
N ILE A 142 -8.29 0.91 -10.01
CA ILE A 142 -7.62 2.15 -10.43
C ILE A 142 -7.18 2.10 -11.90
N LEU A 143 -6.72 0.95 -12.38
CA LEU A 143 -6.30 0.83 -13.78
C LEU A 143 -7.50 0.87 -14.75
N ASP A 144 -8.66 0.37 -14.33
CA ASP A 144 -9.93 0.53 -15.07
C ASP A 144 -10.37 2.00 -15.10
N ASP A 145 -10.26 2.73 -13.98
CA ASP A 145 -10.50 4.18 -13.93
C ASP A 145 -9.54 4.96 -14.85
N VAL A 146 -8.27 4.57 -14.92
CA VAL A 146 -7.32 5.18 -15.87
C VAL A 146 -7.73 4.90 -17.32
N ALA A 147 -8.33 3.74 -17.61
CA ALA A 147 -8.88 3.43 -18.93
C ALA A 147 -10.06 4.36 -19.29
N ASP A 148 -10.91 4.73 -18.33
CA ASP A 148 -11.96 5.76 -18.50
C ASP A 148 -11.36 7.11 -18.90
N THR A 149 -10.29 7.53 -18.21
CA THR A 149 -9.60 8.77 -18.57
C THR A 149 -8.98 8.67 -19.96
N LEU A 150 -8.30 7.57 -20.29
CA LEU A 150 -7.70 7.31 -21.60
C LEU A 150 -8.74 7.41 -22.72
N GLU A 151 -9.91 6.80 -22.54
CA GLU A 151 -11.01 6.89 -23.50
C GLU A 151 -11.50 8.33 -23.66
N SER A 152 -11.66 9.06 -22.56
CA SER A 152 -12.17 10.44 -22.59
C SER A 152 -11.24 11.44 -23.31
N VAL A 153 -9.92 11.22 -23.24
CA VAL A 153 -8.91 12.11 -23.84
C VAL A 153 -8.48 11.68 -25.23
N ASN A 154 -9.02 10.58 -25.77
CA ASN A 154 -8.61 10.01 -27.04
C ASN A 154 -9.76 9.96 -28.06
N THR A 155 -9.41 10.11 -29.34
CA THR A 155 -10.35 10.03 -30.47
C THR A 155 -9.87 9.10 -31.58
N ASP A 156 -8.67 8.52 -31.46
CA ASP A 156 -8.14 7.55 -32.41
C ASP A 156 -8.90 6.22 -32.26
N PRO A 157 -9.64 5.77 -33.29
CA PRO A 157 -10.41 4.52 -33.21
C PRO A 157 -9.56 3.28 -32.92
N ARG A 158 -8.28 3.28 -33.32
CA ARG A 158 -7.37 2.16 -33.01
C ARG A 158 -7.09 2.09 -31.52
N ILE A 159 -6.76 3.22 -30.90
CA ILE A 159 -6.41 3.25 -29.47
C ILE A 159 -7.66 2.99 -28.62
N LEU A 160 -8.83 3.50 -29.03
CA LEU A 160 -10.10 3.20 -28.36
C LEU A 160 -10.41 1.70 -28.34
N MET A 161 -10.18 0.99 -29.44
CA MET A 161 -10.32 -0.48 -29.50
C MET A 161 -9.32 -1.20 -28.58
N GLU A 162 -8.11 -0.68 -28.42
CA GLU A 162 -7.11 -1.25 -27.50
C GLU A 162 -7.45 -0.98 -26.03
N ILE A 163 -8.07 0.16 -25.72
CA ILE A 163 -8.58 0.48 -24.38
C ILE A 163 -9.73 -0.45 -24.01
N GLU A 164 -10.69 -0.69 -24.92
CA GLU A 164 -11.78 -1.64 -24.71
C GLU A 164 -11.25 -3.06 -24.44
N ALA A 165 -10.32 -3.53 -25.27
CA ALA A 165 -9.67 -4.83 -25.07
C ALA A 165 -8.91 -4.91 -23.73
N PHE A 166 -8.30 -3.81 -23.29
CA PHE A 166 -7.65 -3.76 -21.98
C PHE A 166 -8.66 -3.89 -20.82
N ARG A 167 -9.81 -3.20 -20.89
CA ARG A 167 -10.86 -3.33 -19.86
C ARG A 167 -11.40 -4.76 -19.76
N ASP A 168 -11.63 -5.41 -20.90
CA ASP A 168 -12.02 -6.81 -20.93
C ASP A 168 -10.98 -7.69 -20.21
N CYS A 169 -9.68 -7.48 -20.46
CA CYS A 169 -8.62 -8.19 -19.75
C CYS A 169 -8.59 -7.87 -18.25
N VAL A 170 -8.83 -6.63 -17.83
CA VAL A 170 -8.92 -6.28 -16.40
C VAL A 170 -10.08 -7.03 -15.72
N GLY A 171 -11.21 -7.19 -16.41
CA GLY A 171 -12.32 -8.03 -15.96
C GLY A 171 -11.90 -9.50 -15.78
N ASP A 172 -11.27 -10.08 -16.80
CA ASP A 172 -10.76 -11.45 -16.77
C ASP A 172 -9.71 -11.66 -15.66
N ASP A 173 -8.89 -10.63 -15.38
CA ASP A 173 -7.89 -10.63 -14.31
C ASP A 173 -8.56 -10.63 -12.92
N LYS A 174 -9.63 -9.84 -12.72
CA LYS A 174 -10.42 -9.87 -11.47
C LYS A 174 -11.02 -11.26 -11.22
N ASP A 175 -11.57 -11.88 -12.26
CA ASP A 175 -12.10 -13.24 -12.20
C ASP A 175 -10.99 -14.26 -11.87
N SER A 176 -9.81 -14.10 -12.47
CA SER A 176 -8.65 -14.94 -12.19
C SER A 176 -8.18 -14.83 -10.74
N VAL A 177 -8.17 -13.62 -10.17
CA VAL A 177 -7.84 -13.37 -8.75
C VAL A 177 -8.84 -14.07 -7.83
N ASN A 178 -10.14 -14.00 -8.13
CA ASN A 178 -11.18 -14.69 -7.37
C ASN A 178 -11.02 -16.22 -7.44
N GLU A 179 -10.63 -16.76 -8.60
CA GLU A 179 -10.40 -18.21 -8.78
C GLU A 179 -9.19 -18.72 -7.98
N LEU A 180 -8.13 -17.90 -7.81
CA LEU A 180 -6.92 -18.29 -7.08
C LEU A 180 -7.22 -18.75 -5.65
N GLY A 181 -8.19 -18.12 -4.96
CA GLY A 181 -8.62 -18.54 -3.62
C GLY A 181 -9.20 -19.95 -3.61
N THR A 182 -10.03 -20.28 -4.61
CA THR A 182 -10.59 -21.63 -4.77
C THR A 182 -9.51 -22.65 -5.10
N ARG A 183 -8.54 -22.29 -5.94
CA ARG A 183 -7.39 -23.14 -6.28
C ARG A 183 -6.44 -23.36 -5.10
N LEU A 184 -6.31 -22.39 -4.20
CA LEU A 184 -5.57 -22.55 -2.95
C LEU A 184 -6.30 -23.53 -2.03
N GLU A 185 -7.62 -23.37 -1.87
CA GLU A 185 -8.43 -24.23 -1.01
C GLU A 185 -8.45 -25.70 -1.47
N GLY A 186 -8.51 -25.93 -2.78
CA GLY A 186 -8.43 -27.28 -3.36
C GLY A 186 -7.02 -27.83 -3.49
N GLY A 187 -5.98 -27.07 -3.10
CA GLY A 187 -4.58 -27.49 -3.15
C GLY A 187 -4.00 -27.62 -4.57
N GLN A 188 -4.60 -26.97 -5.57
CA GLN A 188 -4.12 -26.96 -6.95
C GLN A 188 -2.93 -26.01 -7.15
N ILE A 189 -2.76 -25.01 -6.28
CA ILE A 189 -1.65 -24.07 -6.30
C ILE A 189 -1.06 -23.94 -4.89
N ALA A 190 0.27 -23.85 -4.78
CA ALA A 190 0.92 -23.61 -3.49
C ALA A 190 0.81 -22.13 -3.08
N PRO A 191 0.84 -21.79 -1.78
CA PRO A 191 0.69 -20.40 -1.32
C PRO A 191 1.67 -19.42 -1.96
N ALA A 192 2.95 -19.80 -2.11
CA ALA A 192 3.94 -18.96 -2.78
C ALA A 192 3.62 -18.72 -4.26
N GLN A 193 3.19 -19.77 -4.98
CA GLN A 193 2.81 -19.65 -6.38
C GLN A 193 1.55 -18.78 -6.55
N ALA A 194 0.62 -18.82 -5.61
CA ALA A 194 -0.57 -17.97 -5.67
C ALA A 194 -0.22 -16.49 -5.52
N LEU A 195 0.75 -16.14 -4.65
CA LEU A 195 1.26 -14.78 -4.58
C LEU A 195 1.98 -14.40 -5.89
N GLU A 196 2.72 -15.32 -6.51
CA GLU A 196 3.42 -15.07 -7.78
C GLU A 196 2.41 -14.78 -8.91
N GLU A 197 1.26 -15.46 -8.91
CA GLU A 197 0.16 -15.17 -9.84
C GLU A 197 -0.49 -13.81 -9.58
N LEU A 198 -0.68 -13.42 -8.31
CA LEU A 198 -1.14 -12.06 -7.98
C LEU A 198 -0.18 -11.00 -8.53
N ASP A 199 1.13 -11.21 -8.31
CA ASP A 199 2.18 -10.32 -8.82
C ASP A 199 2.18 -10.29 -10.35
N ARG A 200 2.01 -11.44 -11.02
CA ARG A 200 1.94 -11.53 -12.48
C ARG A 200 0.76 -10.73 -13.02
N ILE A 201 -0.44 -10.96 -12.50
CA ILE A 201 -1.69 -10.30 -12.93
C ILE A 201 -1.54 -8.78 -12.83
N THR A 202 -1.21 -8.25 -11.65
CA THR A 202 -1.10 -6.80 -11.49
C THR A 202 0.03 -6.20 -12.34
N ASN A 203 1.18 -6.86 -12.45
CA ASN A 203 2.30 -6.33 -13.24
C ASN A 203 2.02 -6.31 -14.75
N GLU A 204 1.30 -7.31 -15.28
CA GLU A 204 0.86 -7.33 -16.68
C GLU A 204 -0.13 -6.19 -16.95
N ALA A 205 -1.14 -6.01 -16.09
CA ALA A 205 -2.11 -4.93 -16.20
C ALA A 205 -1.42 -3.55 -16.14
N ARG A 206 -0.56 -3.31 -15.14
CA ARG A 206 0.21 -2.07 -14.98
C ARG A 206 1.10 -1.77 -16.18
N ALA A 207 1.78 -2.79 -16.71
CA ALA A 207 2.62 -2.63 -17.90
C ALA A 207 1.77 -2.23 -19.11
N ARG A 208 0.62 -2.87 -19.31
CA ARG A 208 -0.27 -2.55 -20.42
C ARG A 208 -0.86 -1.15 -20.31
N THR A 209 -1.24 -0.71 -19.11
CA THR A 209 -1.68 0.68 -18.88
C THR A 209 -0.58 1.68 -19.22
N ALA A 210 0.67 1.43 -18.82
CA ALA A 210 1.79 2.31 -19.14
C ALA A 210 2.03 2.42 -20.66
N GLU A 211 1.89 1.31 -21.41
CA GLU A 211 1.94 1.30 -22.88
C GLU A 211 0.83 2.18 -23.48
N LEU A 212 -0.41 2.01 -23.03
CA LEU A 212 -1.56 2.78 -23.52
C LEU A 212 -1.44 4.29 -23.22
N ILE A 213 -0.91 4.65 -22.05
CA ILE A 213 -0.58 6.03 -21.71
C ILE A 213 0.46 6.58 -22.70
N GLU A 214 1.57 5.86 -22.93
CA GLU A 214 2.61 6.32 -23.84
C GLU A 214 2.09 6.48 -25.27
N GLU A 215 1.30 5.53 -25.78
CA GLU A 215 0.70 5.60 -27.12
C GLU A 215 -0.28 6.77 -27.26
N THR A 216 -1.15 6.97 -26.26
CA THR A 216 -2.12 8.07 -26.23
C THR A 216 -1.41 9.41 -26.25
N LEU A 217 -0.42 9.59 -25.38
CA LEU A 217 0.34 10.83 -25.28
C LEU A 217 1.21 11.10 -26.52
N ALA A 218 1.76 10.06 -27.15
CA ALA A 218 2.55 10.21 -28.38
C ALA A 218 1.71 10.61 -29.60
N THR A 219 0.43 10.22 -29.61
CA THR A 219 -0.50 10.53 -30.71
C THR A 219 -1.08 11.95 -30.61
N ASP A 220 -1.13 12.51 -29.40
CA ASP A 220 -1.63 13.85 -29.16
C ASP A 220 -0.61 14.96 -29.54
N ALA A 221 -0.71 15.43 -30.79
CA ALA A 221 0.12 16.50 -31.32
C ALA A 221 -0.29 17.92 -30.86
N SER A 222 -1.26 18.07 -29.96
CA SER A 222 -1.64 19.38 -29.42
C SER A 222 -0.53 19.98 -28.53
N ALA A 223 -0.67 21.26 -28.18
CA ALA A 223 0.26 21.88 -27.23
C ALA A 223 0.16 21.24 -25.83
N GLN A 224 -1.07 20.92 -25.40
CA GLN A 224 -1.35 20.20 -24.15
C GLN A 224 -0.76 18.79 -24.19
N GLY A 225 -1.01 18.03 -25.26
CA GLY A 225 -0.45 16.70 -25.48
C GLY A 225 1.08 16.67 -25.38
N ARG A 226 1.77 17.63 -26.00
CA ARG A 226 3.23 17.78 -25.87
C ARG A 226 3.68 18.04 -24.42
N HIS A 227 2.93 18.81 -23.64
CA HIS A 227 3.23 19.03 -22.23
C HIS A 227 3.03 17.74 -21.41
N ARG A 228 1.92 17.03 -21.62
CA ARG A 228 1.64 15.74 -20.97
C ARG A 228 2.70 14.69 -21.31
N TYR A 229 3.09 14.59 -22.58
CA TYR A 229 4.15 13.69 -23.02
C TYR A 229 5.53 14.07 -22.43
N ALA A 230 5.85 15.37 -22.35
CA ALA A 230 7.06 15.83 -21.68
C ALA A 230 7.06 15.49 -20.18
N ARG A 231 5.90 15.60 -19.51
CA ARG A 231 5.72 15.17 -18.12
C ARG A 231 5.97 13.67 -17.96
N TRP A 232 5.40 12.84 -18.82
CA TRP A 232 5.63 11.39 -18.85
C TRP A 232 7.11 11.02 -19.02
N LYS A 233 7.84 11.66 -19.96
CA LYS A 233 9.23 11.29 -20.28
C LYS A 233 10.30 11.91 -19.37
N SER A 234 10.00 13.00 -18.65
CA SER A 234 11.06 13.77 -17.97
C SER A 234 10.69 14.37 -16.62
N VAL A 235 9.53 15.01 -16.48
CA VAL A 235 9.16 15.69 -15.23
C VAL A 235 8.78 14.67 -14.16
N GLY A 236 7.99 13.66 -14.57
CA GLY A 236 7.40 12.67 -13.68
C GLY A 236 6.39 13.26 -12.71
N ILE A 237 5.77 12.37 -11.93
CA ILE A 237 4.96 12.73 -10.77
C ILE A 237 5.74 12.42 -9.51
N ARG A 238 5.55 13.24 -8.48
CA ARG A 238 6.12 12.99 -7.15
C ARG A 238 5.13 12.16 -6.34
N LEU A 239 5.65 11.09 -5.76
CA LEU A 239 4.88 10.23 -4.88
C LEU A 239 4.56 10.98 -3.59
N THR A 240 3.32 10.82 -3.15
CA THR A 240 2.82 11.24 -1.84
C THR A 240 2.04 10.08 -1.25
N ALA A 241 1.78 10.10 0.06
CA ALA A 241 0.89 9.10 0.65
C ALA A 241 -0.48 9.06 -0.05
N ALA A 242 -1.03 10.23 -0.42
CA ALA A 242 -2.36 10.37 -1.00
C ALA A 242 -2.51 9.76 -2.40
N ASN A 243 -1.42 9.57 -3.15
CA ASN A 243 -1.49 9.03 -4.52
C ASN A 243 -0.85 7.65 -4.68
N ALA A 244 -0.36 7.04 -3.59
CA ALA A 244 0.41 5.81 -3.65
C ALA A 244 0.14 4.81 -2.52
N GLU A 245 -0.42 5.25 -1.38
CA GLU A 245 -0.93 4.32 -0.35
C GLU A 245 -2.26 3.72 -0.77
N TYR A 246 -2.46 2.44 -0.45
CA TYR A 246 -3.74 1.74 -0.64
C TYR A 246 -4.80 2.24 0.35
N ASP A 247 -6.05 2.25 -0.07
CA ASP A 247 -7.20 2.76 0.69
C ASP A 247 -7.69 1.78 1.78
N ALA A 248 -7.26 0.52 1.69
CA ALA A 248 -7.56 -0.56 2.62
C ALA A 248 -9.00 -1.10 2.52
N ALA A 249 -9.67 -0.82 1.40
CA ALA A 249 -11.01 -1.29 1.12
C ALA A 249 -11.29 -1.29 -0.38
N TYR A 250 -12.03 -2.29 -0.85
CA TYR A 250 -12.52 -2.36 -2.22
C TYR A 250 -13.94 -2.92 -2.27
N TRP A 251 -14.67 -2.64 -3.34
CA TRP A 251 -16.01 -3.20 -3.54
C TRP A 251 -15.94 -4.61 -4.12
N SER A 252 -16.52 -5.60 -3.44
CA SER A 252 -16.67 -6.95 -3.99
C SER A 252 -18.05 -7.13 -4.60
N GLN A 253 -18.09 -7.39 -5.92
CA GLN A 253 -19.34 -7.68 -6.62
C GLN A 253 -19.97 -8.99 -6.13
N ASP A 254 -19.16 -10.03 -5.88
CA ASP A 254 -19.63 -11.33 -5.40
C ASP A 254 -20.24 -11.26 -4.00
N ALA A 255 -19.65 -10.44 -3.12
CA ALA A 255 -20.11 -10.27 -1.75
C ALA A 255 -21.17 -9.15 -1.60
N ASP A 256 -21.38 -8.35 -2.65
CA ASP A 256 -22.25 -7.17 -2.67
C ASP A 256 -21.97 -6.21 -1.48
N THR A 257 -20.69 -6.02 -1.16
CA THR A 257 -20.26 -5.22 -0.01
C THR A 257 -18.80 -4.76 -0.11
N ASP A 258 -18.47 -3.72 0.66
CA ASP A 258 -17.09 -3.26 0.84
C ASP A 258 -16.29 -4.27 1.66
N ILE A 259 -15.14 -4.64 1.14
CA ILE A 259 -14.21 -5.58 1.74
C ILE A 259 -13.03 -4.81 2.33
N GLU A 260 -13.05 -4.65 3.66
CA GLU A 260 -11.91 -4.07 4.39
C GLU A 260 -10.76 -5.08 4.55
N TYR A 261 -9.53 -4.59 4.43
CA TYR A 261 -8.29 -5.32 4.69
C TYR A 261 -7.21 -4.40 5.27
N ASN A 262 -6.01 -4.91 5.57
CA ASN A 262 -4.91 -4.09 6.07
C ASN A 262 -3.70 -4.13 5.11
N PRO A 263 -3.46 -3.10 4.28
CA PRO A 263 -2.36 -3.09 3.31
C PRO A 263 -0.97 -3.10 3.97
N ALA A 264 -0.84 -2.65 5.22
CA ALA A 264 0.43 -2.64 5.96
C ALA A 264 0.79 -4.03 6.52
N ALA A 265 -0.19 -4.94 6.64
CA ALA A 265 -0.03 -6.29 7.19
C ALA A 265 0.07 -7.39 6.12
N THR A 266 0.18 -7.00 4.85
CA THR A 266 0.39 -7.93 3.72
C THR A 266 1.74 -8.66 3.82
N ILE A 267 1.95 -9.76 3.11
CA ILE A 267 3.22 -10.48 2.92
C ILE A 267 4.05 -9.75 1.86
N ARG A 268 3.44 -9.26 0.78
CA ARG A 268 4.10 -8.38 -0.19
C ARG A 268 4.37 -7.01 0.43
N LEU A 269 5.45 -6.33 0.04
CA LEU A 269 5.79 -5.02 0.60
C LEU A 269 5.02 -3.92 -0.14
N THR A 270 4.30 -3.08 0.59
CA THR A 270 3.43 -2.01 0.05
C THR A 270 3.87 -0.64 0.52
N ALA A 271 3.37 0.41 -0.12
CA ALA A 271 3.51 1.80 0.32
C ALA A 271 3.14 2.01 1.80
N ASN A 272 2.12 1.29 2.31
CA ASN A 272 1.62 1.42 3.67
C ASN A 272 2.52 0.73 4.72
N SER A 273 3.51 -0.07 4.30
CA SER A 273 4.34 -0.89 5.19
C SER A 273 5.29 -0.06 6.06
N ALA A 274 5.55 -0.51 7.29
CA ALA A 274 6.43 0.21 8.22
C ALA A 274 7.83 0.45 7.65
N GLY A 275 8.31 1.70 7.77
CA GLY A 275 9.65 2.09 7.35
C GLY A 275 9.82 2.32 5.85
N VAL A 276 8.77 2.10 5.05
CA VAL A 276 8.73 2.54 3.65
C VAL A 276 8.54 4.06 3.63
N ASP A 277 9.48 4.75 2.98
CA ASP A 277 9.45 6.21 2.80
C ASP A 277 9.51 6.51 1.31
N LEU A 278 8.40 7.02 0.78
CA LEU A 278 8.17 7.25 -0.65
C LEU A 278 7.96 8.73 -0.99
N GLU A 279 7.84 9.59 0.02
CA GLU A 279 7.49 11.00 -0.17
C GLU A 279 8.53 11.71 -1.06
N GLY A 280 8.07 12.31 -2.15
CA GLY A 280 8.92 13.03 -3.09
C GLY A 280 9.76 12.14 -4.02
N LEU A 281 9.69 10.81 -3.91
CA LEU A 281 10.32 9.93 -4.91
C LEU A 281 9.61 10.06 -6.27
N PRO A 282 10.30 9.82 -7.39
CA PRO A 282 9.67 9.78 -8.70
C PRO A 282 8.74 8.57 -8.82
N ALA A 283 7.51 8.81 -9.27
CA ALA A 283 6.51 7.79 -9.47
C ALA A 283 6.87 6.88 -10.67
N PRO A 284 7.01 5.56 -10.49
CA PRO A 284 7.34 4.64 -11.57
C PRO A 284 6.13 4.44 -12.50
N ALA A 285 6.35 4.33 -13.81
CA ALA A 285 5.27 3.99 -14.75
C ALA A 285 4.56 2.66 -14.44
N THR A 286 5.28 1.73 -13.81
CA THR A 286 4.81 0.38 -13.52
C THR A 286 4.13 0.24 -12.15
N GLY A 287 3.99 1.30 -11.35
CA GLY A 287 3.42 1.17 -10.01
C GLY A 287 4.33 0.48 -8.98
N VAL A 288 5.54 0.04 -9.36
CA VAL A 288 6.44 -0.73 -8.49
C VAL A 288 7.76 0.01 -8.30
N LEU A 289 8.10 0.29 -7.04
CA LEU A 289 9.44 0.77 -6.68
C LEU A 289 10.35 -0.41 -6.35
N THR A 290 11.61 -0.31 -6.74
CA THR A 290 12.64 -1.22 -6.23
C THR A 290 13.37 -0.55 -5.07
N ALA A 291 13.07 -0.96 -3.85
CA ALA A 291 13.74 -0.47 -2.64
C ALA A 291 14.39 -1.64 -1.91
N THR A 292 15.62 -1.46 -1.43
CA THR A 292 16.34 -2.49 -0.64
C THR A 292 16.42 -3.87 -1.32
N GLY A 293 16.42 -3.91 -2.66
CA GLY A 293 16.46 -5.17 -3.42
C GLY A 293 15.14 -5.93 -3.51
N SER A 294 14.02 -5.32 -3.08
CA SER A 294 12.67 -5.87 -3.18
C SER A 294 11.72 -4.92 -3.91
N SER A 295 10.65 -5.47 -4.48
CA SER A 295 9.51 -4.72 -4.97
C SER A 295 8.73 -4.11 -3.81
N VAL A 296 8.34 -2.84 -3.96
CA VAL A 296 7.38 -2.11 -3.14
C VAL A 296 6.22 -1.73 -4.05
N TYR A 297 5.04 -2.25 -3.77
CA TYR A 297 3.83 -2.00 -4.55
C TYR A 297 3.16 -0.71 -4.08
N LEU A 298 2.83 0.13 -5.05
CA LEU A 298 2.11 1.39 -4.89
C LEU A 298 0.73 1.25 -5.54
N LEU A 299 -0.29 1.87 -4.95
CA LEU A 299 -1.54 2.10 -5.65
C LEU A 299 -1.26 3.06 -6.82
N PRO A 300 -1.54 2.71 -8.08
CA PRO A 300 -1.10 3.49 -9.24
C PRO A 300 -2.00 4.71 -9.54
N MET A 301 -2.60 5.31 -8.51
CA MET A 301 -3.57 6.41 -8.63
C MET A 301 -2.98 7.66 -9.32
N TYR A 302 -1.69 7.88 -9.15
CA TYR A 302 -0.99 8.97 -9.84
C TYR A 302 -0.98 8.84 -11.37
N LEU A 303 -1.22 7.66 -11.95
CA LEU A 303 -1.15 7.48 -13.40
C LEU A 303 -2.14 8.38 -14.14
N ASP A 304 -3.32 8.61 -13.56
CA ASP A 304 -4.34 9.51 -14.11
C ASP A 304 -3.80 10.95 -14.29
N GLN A 305 -2.94 11.41 -13.39
CA GLN A 305 -2.38 12.75 -13.45
C GLN A 305 -1.44 12.93 -14.66
N TYR A 306 -0.99 11.86 -15.33
CA TYR A 306 -0.28 11.98 -16.61
C TYR A 306 -1.21 12.33 -17.78
N LEU A 307 -2.50 12.05 -17.67
CA LEU A 307 -3.52 12.31 -18.68
C LEU A 307 -4.26 13.63 -18.45
N SER A 308 -4.28 14.11 -17.20
CA SER A 308 -4.89 15.39 -16.81
C SER A 308 -4.04 16.61 -17.18
N ASP A 309 -4.70 17.74 -17.51
CA ASP A 309 -4.02 18.98 -17.91
C ASP A 309 -3.41 19.75 -16.72
N ASP A 310 -4.03 19.66 -15.56
CA ASP A 310 -3.55 20.20 -14.29
C ASP A 310 -2.95 19.07 -13.44
N VAL A 311 -1.76 19.31 -12.87
CA VAL A 311 -1.25 18.48 -11.77
C VAL A 311 -1.63 19.20 -10.50
N ASP A 312 -2.26 18.50 -9.55
CA ASP A 312 -2.40 19.03 -8.21
C ASP A 312 -1.00 19.32 -7.65
N GLU A 313 -0.61 20.59 -7.61
CA GLU A 313 0.58 21.02 -6.88
C GLU A 313 0.31 20.83 -5.39
N ALA A 314 0.48 19.60 -4.90
CA ALA A 314 0.70 19.37 -3.49
C ALA A 314 2.05 20.01 -3.11
N GLY A 315 2.01 21.30 -2.72
CA GLY A 315 3.11 21.96 -2.01
C GLY A 315 3.87 23.08 -2.73
N GLY A 316 3.21 23.92 -3.53
CA GLY A 316 3.79 25.17 -4.05
C GLY A 316 3.41 26.38 -3.19
N GLY A 317 4.30 26.84 -2.30
CA GLY A 317 4.07 28.00 -1.43
C GLY A 317 3.66 29.25 -2.22
N SER A 318 2.60 29.91 -1.75
CA SER A 318 2.08 31.17 -2.30
C SER A 318 3.18 32.19 -2.54
N VAL A 319 3.43 32.51 -3.81
CA VAL A 319 4.13 33.75 -4.18
C VAL A 319 3.11 34.88 -4.06
N SER A 320 3.18 35.60 -2.95
CA SER A 320 2.52 36.90 -2.83
C SER A 320 3.20 37.89 -3.77
N THR A 321 2.41 38.51 -4.64
CA THR A 321 2.72 39.81 -5.24
C THR A 321 2.00 40.89 -4.45
#